data_AF-A0A7C1UHE6-F1
#
_entry.id   AF-A0A7C1UHE6-F1
#
_cell.length_a   1.000
_cell.length_b   1.000
_cell.length_c   1.000
_cell.angle_alpha   90.00
_cell.angle_beta   90.00
_cell.angle_gamma   90.00
#
_symmetry.space_group_name_H-M   'P 1'
#
loop_
_entity.id
_entity.type
_entity.pdbx_description
1 polymer ?
#
loop_
_entity_poly.entity_id
_entity_poly.type
_entity_poly.pdbx_seq_one_letter_code
_entity_poly.pdbx_strand_id
1 'polypeptide(L)'
;AIVEYDRFSEDRRAIAEGIAERSGACLIPPFDHPEVIAGQGTCGLELAEQVPDLDTVLVCVGGGGLMAGCATALTSLQPGVEVRGVEPSAADDTYRSFAAGHPVEIPQPDTIADGLAPRRPGDMTFEMNRRLVSGIDLVEEHEMAAAMRFLFERLKLVVEPSGAAALAAVMSGRVPVEGRRVGVTLTGGNIDTGRFAEILSRYHDGH
;
A
#
# COMPACT_ATOMS: atom_id res chain seq x y z
N ALA A 1 -9.92 -15.84 20.36
CA ALA A 1 -8.52 -16.10 20.78
C ALA A 1 -7.61 -15.62 19.67
N ILE A 2 -6.44 -15.08 19.99
CA ILE A 2 -5.42 -14.73 19.00
C ILE A 2 -4.59 -15.99 18.74
N VAL A 3 -4.36 -16.31 17.46
CA VAL A 3 -3.46 -17.38 17.03
C VAL A 3 -2.28 -16.71 16.33
N GLU A 4 -1.10 -16.86 16.90
CA GLU A 4 0.15 -16.31 16.35
C GLU A 4 0.74 -17.29 15.31
N TYR A 5 1.53 -16.75 14.38
CA TYR A 5 2.30 -17.52 13.39
C TYR A 5 3.62 -16.80 13.10
N ASP A 6 4.63 -17.55 12.68
CA ASP A 6 5.90 -17.03 12.19
C ASP A 6 5.79 -16.64 10.72
N ARG A 7 5.87 -15.33 10.46
CA ARG A 7 5.78 -14.74 9.12
C ARG A 7 6.84 -15.26 8.15
N PHE A 8 8.00 -15.71 8.63
CA PHE A 8 9.11 -16.12 7.78
C PHE A 8 9.10 -17.62 7.46
N SER A 9 8.45 -18.44 8.28
CA SER A 9 8.50 -19.90 8.16
C SER A 9 7.13 -20.58 7.98
N GLU A 10 6.02 -19.89 8.29
CA GLU A 10 4.68 -20.47 8.26
C GLU A 10 3.77 -19.84 7.20
N ASP A 11 2.85 -20.66 6.68
CA ASP A 11 1.80 -20.20 5.76
C ASP A 11 0.55 -19.78 6.53
N ARG A 12 0.41 -18.47 6.72
CA ARG A 12 -0.77 -17.88 7.39
C ARG A 12 -2.10 -18.28 6.75
N ARG A 13 -2.13 -18.49 5.43
CA ARG A 13 -3.35 -18.81 4.69
C ARG A 13 -3.77 -20.23 5.03
N ALA A 14 -2.84 -21.19 4.95
CA ALA A 14 -3.11 -22.58 5.30
C ALA A 14 -3.56 -22.72 6.77
N ILE A 15 -2.94 -21.98 7.70
CA ILE A 15 -3.35 -21.96 9.11
C ILE A 15 -4.78 -21.44 9.25
N ALA A 16 -5.10 -20.31 8.62
CA ALA A 16 -6.40 -19.68 8.71
C ALA A 16 -7.51 -20.53 8.06
N GLU A 17 -7.25 -21.14 6.90
CA GLU A 17 -8.15 -22.08 6.22
C GLU A 17 -8.42 -23.29 7.11
N GLY A 18 -7.39 -23.90 7.72
CA GLY A 18 -7.58 -25.03 8.62
C GLY A 18 -8.38 -24.67 9.88
N ILE A 19 -8.23 -23.45 10.43
CA ILE A 19 -9.06 -22.97 11.54
C ILE A 19 -10.51 -22.80 11.10
N ALA A 20 -10.74 -22.18 9.95
CA ALA A 20 -12.08 -21.97 9.39
C ALA A 20 -12.80 -23.31 9.19
N GLU A 21 -12.14 -24.30 8.59
CA GLU A 21 -12.67 -25.65 8.39
C GLU A 21 -13.07 -26.33 9.70
N ARG A 22 -12.23 -26.25 10.74
CA ARG A 22 -12.50 -26.90 12.04
C ARG A 22 -13.56 -26.19 12.87
N SER A 23 -13.68 -24.88 12.74
CA SER A 23 -14.58 -24.07 13.58
C SER A 23 -15.91 -23.72 12.92
N GLY A 24 -16.03 -23.89 11.59
CA GLY A 24 -17.16 -23.39 10.81
C GLY A 24 -17.15 -21.87 10.61
N ALA A 25 -16.03 -21.19 10.89
CA ALA A 25 -15.90 -19.75 10.71
C ALA A 25 -15.76 -19.37 9.23
N CYS A 26 -16.18 -18.15 8.88
CA CYS A 26 -15.92 -17.57 7.55
C CYS A 26 -14.55 -16.89 7.54
N LEU A 27 -13.68 -17.30 6.62
CA LEU A 27 -12.39 -16.65 6.42
C LEU A 27 -12.60 -15.35 5.63
N ILE A 28 -12.19 -14.22 6.21
CA ILE A 28 -12.21 -12.91 5.55
C ILE A 28 -10.79 -12.57 5.09
N PRO A 29 -10.52 -12.56 3.76
CA PRO A 29 -9.19 -12.24 3.24
C PRO A 29 -8.79 -10.79 3.54
N PRO A 30 -7.48 -10.51 3.71
CA PRO A 30 -7.02 -9.15 3.99
C PRO A 30 -7.10 -8.19 2.79
N PHE A 31 -7.26 -8.69 1.56
CA PHE A 31 -7.33 -7.85 0.36
C PHE A 31 -8.05 -8.49 -0.84
N ASP A 32 -7.83 -9.78 -1.12
CA ASP A 32 -8.29 -10.42 -2.37
C ASP A 32 -9.74 -10.92 -2.28
N HIS A 33 -10.65 -9.99 -1.98
CA HIS A 33 -12.08 -10.26 -1.84
C HIS A 33 -12.90 -9.05 -2.33
N PRO A 34 -13.98 -9.24 -3.10
CA PRO A 34 -14.70 -8.14 -3.74
C PRO A 34 -15.26 -7.13 -2.74
N GLU A 35 -15.82 -7.58 -1.63
CA GLU A 35 -16.33 -6.68 -0.59
C GLU A 35 -15.23 -5.94 0.16
N VAL A 36 -14.05 -6.56 0.32
CA VAL A 36 -12.89 -5.92 0.95
C VAL A 36 -12.39 -4.80 0.05
N ILE A 37 -12.24 -5.08 -1.25
CA ILE A 37 -11.82 -4.10 -2.27
C ILE A 37 -12.82 -2.95 -2.35
N ALA A 38 -14.13 -3.25 -2.43
CA ALA A 38 -15.18 -2.24 -2.47
C ALA A 38 -15.16 -1.35 -1.22
N GLY A 39 -14.98 -1.96 -0.05
CA GLY A 39 -14.83 -1.24 1.21
C GLY A 39 -13.61 -0.30 1.21
N GLN A 40 -12.45 -0.75 0.71
CA GLN A 40 -11.29 0.13 0.62
C GLN A 40 -11.50 1.29 -0.35
N GLY A 41 -12.30 1.08 -1.40
CA GLY A 41 -12.60 2.08 -2.41
C GLY A 41 -13.34 3.31 -1.90
N THR A 42 -13.94 3.25 -0.70
CA THR A 42 -14.58 4.44 -0.11
C THR A 42 -13.57 5.55 0.18
N CYS A 43 -12.30 5.22 0.44
CA CYS A 43 -11.23 6.22 0.56
C CYS A 43 -11.07 7.02 -0.74
N GLY A 44 -11.07 6.35 -1.90
CA GLY A 44 -11.03 7.00 -3.21
C GLY A 44 -12.31 7.78 -3.53
N LEU A 45 -13.48 7.28 -3.11
CA LEU A 45 -14.76 7.97 -3.25
C LEU A 45 -14.76 9.29 -2.48
N GLU A 46 -14.41 9.26 -1.19
CA GLU A 46 -14.35 10.44 -0.34
C GLU A 46 -13.36 11.47 -0.89
N LEU A 47 -12.18 11.03 -1.34
CA LEU A 47 -11.20 11.91 -1.96
C LEU A 47 -11.74 12.58 -3.23
N ALA A 48 -12.42 11.83 -4.09
CA ALA A 48 -13.00 12.34 -5.32
C ALA A 48 -14.11 13.38 -5.07
N GLU A 49 -14.91 13.18 -4.01
CA GLU A 49 -15.96 14.11 -3.59
C GLU A 49 -15.40 15.39 -2.96
N GLN A 50 -14.32 15.27 -2.19
CA GLN A 50 -13.69 16.39 -1.49
C GLN A 50 -12.80 17.25 -2.40
N VAL A 51 -12.17 16.64 -3.39
CA VAL A 51 -11.17 17.30 -4.23
C VAL A 51 -11.46 17.04 -5.70
N PRO A 52 -12.14 17.95 -6.42
CA PRO A 52 -12.31 17.83 -7.86
C PRO A 52 -10.99 18.05 -8.61
N ASP A 53 -10.98 17.66 -9.88
CA ASP A 53 -9.88 17.89 -10.84
C ASP A 53 -8.52 17.36 -10.35
N LEU A 54 -8.48 16.13 -9.83
CA LEU A 54 -7.25 15.43 -9.48
C LEU A 54 -6.52 14.99 -10.75
N ASP A 55 -5.24 15.34 -10.86
CA ASP A 55 -4.40 14.89 -11.96
C ASP A 55 -3.77 13.53 -11.67
N THR A 56 -3.40 13.29 -10.41
CA THR A 56 -2.75 12.05 -9.99
C THR A 56 -3.09 11.70 -8.56
N VAL A 57 -3.29 10.41 -8.26
CA VAL A 57 -3.43 9.90 -6.90
C VAL A 57 -2.45 8.75 -6.67
N LEU A 58 -1.61 8.86 -5.65
CA LEU A 58 -0.70 7.80 -5.23
C LEU A 58 -1.31 7.01 -4.08
N VAL A 59 -1.29 5.67 -4.22
CA VAL A 59 -1.87 4.73 -3.26
C VAL A 59 -0.80 3.74 -2.80
N CYS A 60 -0.65 3.52 -1.49
CA CYS A 60 0.26 2.49 -0.98
C CYS A 60 -0.21 1.08 -1.38
N VAL A 61 0.72 0.20 -1.77
CA VAL A 61 0.42 -1.13 -2.30
C VAL A 61 1.09 -2.22 -1.47
N GLY A 62 0.25 -3.06 -0.87
CA GLY A 62 0.64 -4.41 -0.45
C GLY A 62 -0.07 -5.40 -1.38
N GLY A 63 -1.11 -6.09 -0.88
CA GLY A 63 -1.85 -7.06 -1.69
C GLY A 63 -2.74 -6.47 -2.79
N GLY A 64 -2.72 -5.14 -2.96
CA GLY A 64 -3.42 -4.41 -4.02
C GLY A 64 -4.88 -4.07 -3.76
N GLY A 65 -5.46 -4.44 -2.61
CA GLY A 65 -6.89 -4.23 -2.31
C GLY A 65 -7.30 -2.76 -2.23
N LEU A 66 -6.52 -1.94 -1.50
CA LEU A 66 -6.75 -0.49 -1.41
C LEU A 66 -6.62 0.19 -2.78
N MET A 67 -5.54 -0.12 -3.51
CA MET A 67 -5.32 0.43 -4.85
C MET A 67 -6.46 0.07 -5.81
N ALA A 68 -6.92 -1.18 -5.81
CA ALA A 68 -8.00 -1.62 -6.69
C ALA A 68 -9.32 -0.90 -6.38
N GLY A 69 -9.64 -0.74 -5.09
CA GLY A 69 -10.81 -0.01 -4.63
C GLY A 69 -10.74 1.47 -5.02
N CYS A 70 -9.65 2.15 -4.66
CA CYS A 70 -9.45 3.56 -4.96
C CYS A 70 -9.45 3.83 -6.46
N ALA A 71 -8.75 3.01 -7.25
CA ALA A 71 -8.71 3.15 -8.70
C ALA A 71 -10.10 3.02 -9.32
N THR A 72 -10.92 2.08 -8.83
CA THR A 72 -12.31 1.91 -9.29
C THR A 72 -13.14 3.18 -9.04
N ALA A 73 -13.08 3.74 -7.82
CA ALA A 73 -13.84 4.94 -7.49
C ALA A 73 -13.34 6.18 -8.26
N LEU A 74 -12.03 6.43 -8.23
CA LEU A 74 -11.41 7.63 -8.79
C LEU A 74 -11.57 7.70 -10.31
N THR A 75 -11.26 6.62 -11.02
CA THR A 75 -11.35 6.62 -12.51
C THR A 75 -12.79 6.69 -13.01
N SER A 76 -13.77 6.27 -12.20
CA SER A 76 -15.19 6.38 -12.51
C SER A 76 -15.73 7.80 -12.30
N LEU A 77 -15.27 8.49 -11.25
CA LEU A 77 -15.79 9.79 -10.82
C LEU A 77 -15.02 10.97 -11.41
N GLN A 78 -13.73 10.78 -11.69
CA GLN A 78 -12.86 11.79 -12.28
C GLN A 78 -12.16 11.24 -13.53
N PRO A 79 -12.86 11.22 -14.68
CA PRO A 79 -12.27 10.74 -15.93
C PRO A 79 -10.97 11.49 -16.25
N GLY A 80 -9.87 10.76 -16.40
CA GLY A 80 -8.54 11.31 -16.70
C GLY A 80 -7.58 11.38 -15.51
N VAL A 81 -8.03 11.13 -14.28
CA VAL A 81 -7.13 11.00 -13.12
C VAL A 81 -6.17 9.81 -13.31
N GLU A 82 -4.89 10.02 -13.04
CA GLU A 82 -3.90 8.94 -13.02
C GLU A 82 -3.83 8.34 -11.61
N VAL A 83 -4.17 7.06 -11.45
CA VAL A 83 -3.95 6.36 -10.17
C VAL A 83 -2.64 5.57 -10.28
N ARG A 84 -1.76 5.71 -9.30
CA ARG A 84 -0.44 5.06 -9.25
C ARG A 84 -0.26 4.31 -7.93
N GLY A 85 0.28 3.11 -8.00
CA GLY A 85 0.67 2.34 -6.82
C GLY A 85 2.06 2.68 -6.34
N VAL A 86 2.32 2.54 -5.03
CA VAL A 86 3.66 2.68 -4.48
C VAL A 86 4.01 1.48 -3.58
N GLU A 87 5.12 0.83 -3.89
CA GLU A 87 5.68 -0.31 -3.14
C GLU A 87 7.09 0.04 -2.60
N PRO A 88 7.50 -0.58 -1.47
CA PRO A 88 8.90 -0.62 -1.10
C PRO A 88 9.72 -1.38 -2.15
N SER A 89 10.92 -0.92 -2.50
CA SER A 89 11.83 -1.63 -3.42
C SER A 89 12.14 -3.06 -2.97
N ALA A 90 12.14 -3.33 -1.66
CA ALA A 90 12.37 -4.65 -1.09
C ALA A 90 11.14 -5.59 -1.20
N ALA A 91 9.96 -5.05 -1.49
CA ALA A 91 8.68 -5.74 -1.62
C ALA A 91 8.00 -5.38 -2.95
N ASP A 92 8.72 -5.54 -4.07
CA ASP A 92 8.35 -5.07 -5.40
C ASP A 92 7.51 -6.09 -6.21
N ASP A 93 6.65 -6.88 -5.55
CA ASP A 93 5.92 -7.97 -6.20
C ASP A 93 4.90 -7.47 -7.22
N THR A 94 4.15 -6.41 -6.92
CA THR A 94 3.18 -5.84 -7.87
C THR A 94 3.89 -5.18 -9.05
N TYR A 95 4.98 -4.44 -8.80
CA TYR A 95 5.81 -3.84 -9.84
C TYR A 95 6.33 -4.89 -10.82
N ARG A 96 6.89 -5.99 -10.32
CA ARG A 96 7.32 -7.13 -11.16
C ARG A 96 6.15 -7.79 -11.87
N SER A 97 5.01 -7.92 -11.21
CA SER A 97 3.79 -8.49 -11.80
C SER A 97 3.27 -7.66 -12.97
N PHE A 98 3.33 -6.33 -12.87
CA PHE A 98 2.97 -5.41 -13.96
C PHE A 98 3.88 -5.59 -15.17
N ALA A 99 5.20 -5.70 -14.94
CA ALA A 99 6.16 -5.95 -16.00
C ALA A 99 5.98 -7.33 -16.66
N ALA A 100 5.65 -8.36 -15.87
CA ALA A 100 5.42 -9.72 -16.36
C ALA A 100 4.04 -9.93 -17.01
N GLY A 101 3.08 -9.06 -16.72
CA GLY A 101 1.69 -9.16 -17.19
C GLY A 101 0.85 -10.21 -16.45
N HIS A 102 1.40 -10.85 -15.42
CA HIS A 102 0.74 -11.80 -14.53
C HIS A 102 1.27 -11.67 -13.09
N PRO A 103 0.55 -12.14 -12.05
CA PRO A 103 1.07 -12.14 -10.69
C PRO A 103 2.39 -12.91 -10.58
N VAL A 104 3.38 -12.28 -9.96
CA VAL A 104 4.71 -12.83 -9.68
C VAL A 104 4.86 -12.98 -8.18
N GLU A 105 5.40 -14.12 -7.76
CA GLU A 105 5.74 -14.37 -6.36
C GLU A 105 7.22 -14.08 -6.11
N ILE A 106 7.52 -13.42 -4.98
CA ILE A 106 8.86 -13.09 -4.51
C ILE A 106 9.15 -13.79 -3.18
N PRO A 107 10.44 -13.91 -2.78
CA PRO A 107 10.81 -14.28 -1.43
C PRO A 107 10.18 -13.34 -0.39
N GLN A 108 10.05 -13.79 0.86
CA GLN A 108 9.53 -12.93 1.94
C GLN A 108 10.34 -11.62 2.02
N PRO A 109 9.70 -10.45 1.81
CA PRO A 109 10.41 -9.17 1.89
C PRO A 109 10.93 -8.87 3.29
N ASP A 110 12.14 -8.32 3.36
CA ASP A 110 12.69 -7.69 4.55
C ASP A 110 12.59 -6.16 4.38
N THR A 111 11.57 -5.56 4.98
CA THR A 111 11.25 -4.13 4.85
C THR A 111 10.65 -3.60 6.16
N ILE A 112 10.86 -2.32 6.44
CA ILE A 112 10.23 -1.60 7.54
C ILE A 112 8.72 -1.42 7.30
N ALA A 113 8.24 -1.55 6.06
CA ALA A 113 6.84 -1.43 5.67
C ALA A 113 6.14 -2.80 5.69
N ASP A 114 5.96 -3.33 6.89
CA ASP A 114 5.39 -4.66 7.15
C ASP A 114 3.99 -4.87 6.55
N GLY A 115 3.17 -3.81 6.52
CA GLY A 115 1.84 -3.77 5.89
C GLY A 115 1.87 -3.86 4.36
N LEU A 116 3.01 -3.58 3.73
CA LEU A 116 3.23 -3.64 2.27
C LEU A 116 4.06 -4.86 1.86
N ALA A 117 4.32 -5.82 2.77
CA ALA A 117 5.16 -6.98 2.49
C ALA A 117 4.42 -8.33 2.29
N PRO A 118 3.32 -8.43 1.50
CA PRO A 118 2.98 -9.67 0.82
C PRO A 118 4.11 -10.15 -0.10
N ARG A 119 4.01 -11.41 -0.52
CA ARG A 119 4.96 -12.03 -1.46
C ARG A 119 4.47 -12.02 -2.90
N ARG A 120 3.22 -11.62 -3.13
CA ARG A 120 2.51 -11.71 -4.39
C ARG A 120 1.22 -10.89 -4.29
N PRO A 121 0.77 -10.21 -5.35
CA PRO A 121 -0.52 -9.55 -5.33
C PRO A 121 -1.67 -10.58 -5.33
N GLY A 122 -2.86 -10.13 -4.94
CA GLY A 122 -4.10 -10.90 -5.11
C GLY A 122 -4.42 -11.11 -6.59
N ASP A 123 -5.17 -12.18 -6.90
CA ASP A 123 -5.55 -12.49 -8.28
C ASP A 123 -6.57 -11.46 -8.80
N MET A 124 -7.56 -11.13 -7.98
CA MET A 124 -8.60 -10.16 -8.32
C MET A 124 -8.02 -8.75 -8.32
N THR A 125 -7.23 -8.42 -7.30
CA THR A 125 -6.62 -7.09 -7.18
C THR A 125 -5.67 -6.83 -8.34
N PHE A 126 -4.84 -7.78 -8.75
CA PHE A 126 -3.95 -7.63 -9.90
C PHE A 126 -4.72 -7.37 -11.21
N GLU A 127 -5.76 -8.16 -11.50
CA GLU A 127 -6.55 -8.00 -12.72
C GLU A 127 -7.24 -6.63 -12.79
N MET A 128 -7.76 -6.14 -11.66
CA MET A 128 -8.34 -4.80 -11.58
C MET A 128 -7.27 -3.72 -11.76
N ASN A 129 -6.18 -3.81 -11.01
CA ASN A 129 -5.10 -2.83 -11.02
C ASN A 129 -4.46 -2.69 -12.40
N ARG A 130 -4.19 -3.81 -13.09
CA ARG A 130 -3.63 -3.80 -14.45
C ARG A 130 -4.50 -3.03 -15.45
N ARG A 131 -5.82 -2.94 -15.22
CA ARG A 131 -6.77 -2.24 -16.10
C ARG A 131 -6.95 -0.77 -15.75
N LEU A 132 -6.81 -0.41 -14.47
CA LEU A 132 -7.24 0.89 -13.93
C LEU A 132 -6.09 1.79 -13.50
N VAL A 133 -4.91 1.24 -13.25
CA VAL A 133 -3.77 1.96 -12.64
C VAL A 133 -2.73 2.29 -13.72
N SER A 134 -2.17 3.49 -13.65
CA SER A 134 -1.20 4.02 -14.63
C SER A 134 0.24 3.52 -14.44
N GLY A 135 0.53 2.86 -13.31
CA GLY A 135 1.83 2.27 -13.01
C GLY A 135 2.08 2.09 -11.52
N ILE A 136 3.21 1.46 -11.22
CA ILE A 136 3.72 1.24 -9.85
C ILE A 136 5.07 1.96 -9.74
N ASP A 137 5.23 2.76 -8.69
CA ASP A 137 6.47 3.41 -8.32
C ASP A 137 7.11 2.70 -7.14
N LEU A 138 8.44 2.69 -7.09
CA LEU A 138 9.21 2.09 -6.01
C LEU A 138 9.85 3.16 -5.14
N VAL A 139 9.89 2.90 -3.83
CA VAL A 139 10.56 3.73 -2.83
C VAL A 139 11.47 2.89 -1.94
N GLU A 140 12.58 3.48 -1.54
CA GLU A 140 13.53 2.89 -0.61
C GLU A 140 13.11 3.09 0.85
N GLU A 141 13.66 2.26 1.73
CA GLU A 141 13.41 2.29 3.17
C GLU A 141 13.67 3.68 3.79
N HIS A 142 14.78 4.31 3.40
CA HIS A 142 15.16 5.64 3.89
C HIS A 142 14.23 6.75 3.37
N GLU A 143 13.63 6.57 2.20
CA GLU A 143 12.66 7.52 1.61
C GLU A 143 11.34 7.47 2.40
N MET A 144 10.88 6.26 2.77
CA MET A 144 9.73 6.08 3.66
C MET A 144 9.98 6.70 5.03
N ALA A 145 11.17 6.50 5.61
CA ALA A 145 11.54 7.11 6.89
C ALA A 145 11.60 8.64 6.82
N ALA A 146 12.09 9.21 5.70
CA ALA A 146 12.08 10.65 5.45
C ALA A 146 10.64 11.19 5.35
N ALA A 147 9.73 10.47 4.69
CA ALA A 147 8.32 10.83 4.62
C ALA A 147 7.64 10.80 6.00
N MET A 148 7.92 9.76 6.82
CA MET A 148 7.46 9.70 8.22
C MET A 148 7.93 10.92 9.02
N ARG A 149 9.21 11.27 8.91
CA ARG A 149 9.78 12.45 9.59
C ARG A 149 9.06 13.71 9.16
N PHE A 150 8.88 13.90 7.85
CA PHE A 150 8.20 15.08 7.31
C PHE A 150 6.78 15.19 7.84
N LEU A 151 6.01 14.10 7.82
CA LEU A 151 4.64 14.04 8.35
C LEU A 151 4.58 14.43 9.83
N PHE A 152 5.51 13.94 10.64
CA PHE A 152 5.59 14.28 12.05
C PHE A 152 6.04 15.74 12.29
N GLU A 153 7.10 16.18 11.64
CA GLU A 153 7.71 17.49 11.88
C GLU A 153 6.91 18.64 11.27
N ARG A 154 6.22 18.42 10.15
CA ARG A 154 5.49 19.47 9.42
C ARG A 154 3.99 19.40 9.60
N LEU A 155 3.42 18.20 9.61
CA LEU A 155 1.97 17.99 9.67
C LEU A 155 1.49 17.52 11.05
N LYS A 156 2.41 17.17 11.95
CA LYS A 156 2.12 16.61 13.29
C LYS A 156 1.31 15.31 13.23
N LEU A 157 1.43 14.59 12.11
CA LEU A 157 0.82 13.30 11.89
C LEU A 157 1.83 12.20 12.23
N VAL A 158 1.40 11.22 13.02
CA VAL A 158 2.15 9.98 13.22
C VAL A 158 1.66 8.98 12.17
N VAL A 159 2.56 8.58 11.29
CA VAL A 159 2.29 7.68 10.17
C VAL A 159 3.35 6.58 10.20
N GLU A 160 2.92 5.34 9.99
CA GLU A 160 3.82 4.18 9.94
C GLU A 160 4.52 4.10 8.56
N PRO A 161 5.59 3.31 8.39
CA PRO A 161 6.33 3.26 7.13
C PRO A 161 5.44 2.90 5.93
N SER A 162 4.59 1.88 6.07
CA SER A 162 3.61 1.46 5.08
C SER A 162 2.67 2.62 4.67
N GLY A 163 2.23 3.40 5.65
CA GLY A 163 1.35 4.55 5.44
C GLY A 163 2.03 5.75 4.80
N ALA A 164 3.35 5.82 4.85
CA ALA A 164 4.13 6.94 4.33
C ALA A 164 4.67 6.71 2.90
N ALA A 165 4.58 5.47 2.38
CA ALA A 165 5.17 5.10 1.08
C ALA A 165 4.71 5.99 -0.08
N ALA A 166 3.40 6.27 -0.18
CA ALA A 166 2.87 7.14 -1.23
C ALA A 166 3.45 8.57 -1.18
N LEU A 167 3.66 9.11 0.03
CA LEU A 167 4.30 10.41 0.18
C LEU A 167 5.79 10.36 -0.14
N ALA A 168 6.48 9.27 0.21
CA ALA A 168 7.87 9.07 -0.13
C ALA A 168 8.10 9.14 -1.65
N ALA A 169 7.22 8.53 -2.46
CA ALA A 169 7.32 8.62 -3.91
C ALA A 169 7.21 10.06 -4.44
N VAL A 170 6.36 10.88 -3.84
CA VAL A 170 6.25 12.31 -4.15
C VAL A 170 7.52 13.05 -3.76
N MET A 171 8.01 12.87 -2.53
CA MET A 171 9.20 13.56 -2.02
C MET A 171 10.47 13.19 -2.78
N SER A 172 10.54 11.97 -3.32
CA SER A 172 11.64 11.46 -4.13
C SER A 172 11.50 11.76 -5.63
N GLY A 173 10.49 12.54 -6.04
CA GLY A 173 10.32 12.97 -7.43
C GLY A 173 9.96 11.83 -8.40
N ARG A 174 9.37 10.73 -7.90
CA ARG A 174 8.90 9.62 -8.76
C ARG A 174 7.71 10.02 -9.61
N VAL A 175 6.96 11.03 -9.18
CA VAL A 175 5.77 11.53 -9.84
C VAL A 175 5.90 13.05 -10.07
N PRO A 176 5.54 13.56 -11.26
CA PRO A 176 5.53 14.99 -11.51
C PRO A 176 4.45 15.68 -10.65
N VAL A 177 4.84 16.75 -9.96
CA VAL A 177 3.93 17.52 -9.08
C VAL A 177 3.73 18.97 -9.52
N GLU A 178 4.65 19.53 -10.31
CA GLU A 178 4.61 20.94 -10.70
C GLU A 178 3.36 21.23 -11.53
N GLY A 179 2.53 22.17 -11.06
CA GLY A 179 1.28 22.54 -11.70
C GLY A 179 0.19 21.45 -11.67
N ARG A 180 0.37 20.36 -10.92
CA ARG A 180 -0.58 19.24 -10.82
C ARG A 180 -1.24 19.16 -9.46
N ARG A 181 -2.51 18.73 -9.43
CA ARG A 181 -3.27 18.40 -8.21
C ARG A 181 -3.05 16.92 -7.88
N VAL A 182 -2.23 16.68 -6.86
CA VAL A 182 -1.78 15.35 -6.47
C VAL A 182 -2.42 14.92 -5.14
N GLY A 183 -3.16 13.81 -5.16
CA GLY A 183 -3.65 13.12 -3.98
C GLY A 183 -2.63 12.08 -3.49
N VAL A 184 -2.49 11.96 -2.17
CA VAL A 184 -1.57 11.00 -1.54
C VAL A 184 -2.31 10.30 -0.41
N THR A 185 -2.36 8.96 -0.43
CA THR A 185 -2.93 8.21 0.68
C THR A 185 -1.96 8.13 1.86
N LEU A 186 -2.47 8.35 3.07
CA LEU A 186 -1.78 8.04 4.33
C LEU A 186 -2.52 6.88 4.99
N THR A 187 -2.05 5.64 4.79
CA THR A 187 -2.89 4.46 5.01
C THR A 187 -2.91 3.93 6.44
N GLY A 188 -1.99 4.36 7.30
CA GLY A 188 -1.88 3.83 8.66
C GLY A 188 -0.86 4.57 9.53
N GLY A 189 -1.07 4.49 10.84
CA GLY A 189 -0.20 5.06 11.87
C GLY A 189 -0.01 4.11 13.06
N ASN A 190 -0.19 2.80 12.83
CA ASN A 190 -0.17 1.78 13.87
C ASN A 190 1.27 1.35 14.16
N ILE A 191 2.01 2.24 14.83
CA ILE A 191 3.41 2.03 15.18
C ILE A 191 3.64 2.33 16.66
N ASP A 192 4.43 1.50 17.34
CA ASP A 192 4.84 1.80 18.71
C ASP A 192 5.93 2.89 18.74
N THR A 193 5.99 3.62 19.85
CA THR A 193 6.90 4.77 19.98
C THR A 193 8.37 4.38 19.91
N GLY A 194 8.72 3.17 20.37
CA GLY A 194 10.09 2.65 20.31
C GLY A 194 10.52 2.42 18.87
N ARG A 195 9.72 1.69 18.10
CA ARG A 195 9.96 1.43 16.68
C ARG A 195 9.95 2.70 15.85
N PHE A 196 9.04 3.63 16.13
CA PHE A 196 9.02 4.93 15.45
C PHE A 196 10.33 5.70 15.66
N ALA A 197 10.78 5.81 16.92
CA ALA A 197 12.04 6.47 17.24
C ALA A 197 13.25 5.74 16.63
N GLU A 198 13.25 4.40 16.67
CA GLU A 198 14.29 3.56 16.06
C GLU A 198 14.44 3.85 14.57
N ILE A 199 13.35 3.80 13.80
CA ILE A 199 13.35 4.04 12.34
C ILE A 199 13.88 5.46 12.04
N LEU A 200 13.37 6.47 12.75
CA LEU A 200 13.83 7.84 12.55
C LEU A 200 15.28 8.05 12.97
N SER A 201 15.80 7.27 13.90
CA SER A 201 17.21 7.36 14.30
C SER A 201 18.10 6.63 13.30
N ARG A 202 17.67 5.45 12.84
CA ARG A 202 18.38 4.62 11.87
C ARG A 202 18.61 5.33 10.54
N TYR A 203 17.62 6.07 10.06
CA TYR A 203 17.66 6.77 8.77
C TYR A 203 17.79 8.31 8.91
N HIS A 204 18.50 8.78 9.94
CA HIS A 204 18.64 10.22 10.19
C HIS A 204 19.46 10.96 9.11
N ASP A 205 20.45 10.28 8.50
CA ASP A 205 21.46 10.91 7.63
C ASP A 205 21.32 10.55 6.13
N GLY A 206 20.17 10.04 5.69
CA GLY A 206 19.94 9.75 4.26
C GLY A 206 20.79 8.61 3.68
N HIS A 207 21.25 7.68 4.54
CA HIS A 207 21.94 6.44 4.19
C HIS A 207 21.24 5.24 4.85
#